data_AF-A0A3N7EJN4-F1
#
_entry.id   AF-A0A3N7EJN4-F1
#
_cell.length_a   1.000
_cell.length_b   1.000
_cell.length_c   1.000
_cell.angle_alpha   90.00
_cell.angle_beta   90.00
_cell.angle_gamma   90.00
#
_symmetry.space_group_name_H-M   'P 1'
#
loop_
_entity.id
_entity.type
_entity.pdbx_description
1 polymer ?
#
loop_
_entity_poly.entity_id
_entity_poly.type
_entity_poly.pdbx_seq_one_letter_code
_entity_poly.pdbx_strand_id
1 'polypeptide(L)'
;MMAECPEDKDVLDMANEELIRAMEEEKRLQNLLLKSLLPKDDADERDYILEVGAGTGGEEASLFAMDIFKMRERFSQKNDWKFEAVDIMESDLKGYKIPNFQFSLTGS
;
A
#
# COMPACT_ATOMS: atom_id res chain seq x y z
N MET A 1 47.05 -16.96 -0.77
CA MET A 1 46.17 -16.45 -1.85
C MET A 1 45.66 -17.69 -2.57
N MET A 2 44.57 -18.27 -2.08
CA MET A 2 43.99 -19.47 -2.70
C MET A 2 43.35 -19.01 -4.01
N ALA A 3 43.87 -19.54 -5.11
CA ALA A 3 43.23 -19.40 -6.41
C ALA A 3 41.84 -20.03 -6.30
N GLU A 4 40.80 -19.27 -6.65
CA GLU A 4 39.46 -19.84 -6.85
C GLU A 4 39.59 -20.99 -7.86
N CYS A 5 39.28 -22.21 -7.42
CA CYS A 5 39.26 -23.36 -8.30
C CYS A 5 38.14 -23.15 -9.34
N PRO A 6 38.38 -23.42 -10.64
CA PRO A 6 37.36 -23.27 -11.68
C PRO A 6 36.05 -24.00 -11.36
N GLU A 7 36.15 -25.14 -10.67
CA GLU A 7 35.02 -25.94 -10.20
C GLU A 7 34.14 -25.19 -9.18
N ASP A 8 34.73 -24.37 -8.28
CA ASP A 8 33.95 -23.54 -7.35
C ASP A 8 33.18 -22.44 -8.09
N LYS A 9 33.75 -21.92 -9.18
CA LYS A 9 33.12 -20.90 -10.00
C LYS A 9 31.97 -21.45 -10.84
N ASP A 10 32.15 -22.62 -11.46
CA ASP A 10 31.09 -23.30 -12.20
C ASP A 10 29.92 -23.69 -11.27
N VAL A 11 30.22 -24.16 -10.04
CA VAL A 11 29.19 -24.43 -9.03
C VAL A 11 28.47 -23.15 -8.59
N LEU A 12 29.19 -22.05 -8.41
CA LEU A 12 28.61 -20.76 -8.07
C LEU A 12 27.69 -20.23 -9.19
N ASP A 13 28.11 -20.35 -10.45
CA ASP A 13 27.34 -19.90 -11.61
C ASP A 13 26.05 -20.72 -11.77
N MET A 14 26.12 -22.05 -11.62
CA MET A 14 24.93 -22.90 -11.58
C MET A 14 23.96 -22.52 -10.45
N ALA A 15 24.47 -22.27 -9.25
CA ALA A 15 23.65 -21.87 -8.11
C ALA A 15 22.97 -20.51 -8.34
N ASN A 16 23.65 -19.56 -8.99
CA ASN A 16 23.07 -18.27 -9.37
C ASN A 16 21.96 -18.43 -10.41
N GLU A 17 22.14 -19.29 -11.42
CA GLU A 17 21.10 -19.58 -12.40
C GLU A 17 19.87 -20.26 -11.78
N GLU A 18 20.07 -21.18 -10.83
CA GLU A 18 18.98 -21.78 -10.06
C GLU A 18 18.25 -20.74 -9.21
N LEU A 19 18.99 -19.84 -8.54
CA LEU A 19 18.40 -18.77 -7.75
C LEU A 19 17.54 -17.84 -8.60
N ILE A 20 18.03 -17.42 -9.77
CA ILE A 20 17.29 -16.57 -10.70
C ILE A 20 16.00 -17.27 -11.13
N ARG A 21 16.08 -18.55 -11.53
CA ARG A 21 14.91 -19.36 -11.91
C ARG A 21 13.90 -19.49 -10.77
N ALA A 22 14.38 -19.71 -9.55
CA ALA A 22 13.52 -19.81 -8.38
C ALA A 22 12.81 -18.49 -8.06
N MET A 23 13.50 -17.35 -8.18
CA MET A 23 12.91 -16.03 -7.98
C MET A 23 11.85 -15.71 -9.04
N GLU A 24 12.09 -16.06 -10.31
CA GLU A 24 11.10 -15.91 -11.38
C GLU A 24 9.85 -16.77 -11.13
N GLU A 25 10.06 -18.02 -10.71
CA GLU A 25 8.96 -18.94 -10.40
C GLU A 25 8.18 -18.51 -9.16
N GLU A 26 8.86 -18.02 -8.11
CA GLU A 26 8.21 -17.42 -6.94
C GLU A 26 7.31 -16.26 -7.36
N LYS A 27 7.84 -15.32 -8.16
CA LYS A 27 7.07 -14.17 -8.65
C LYS A 27 5.87 -14.63 -9.50
N ARG A 28 6.03 -15.66 -10.32
CA ARG A 28 4.93 -16.23 -11.12
C ARG A 28 3.84 -16.82 -10.22
N LEU A 29 4.22 -17.62 -9.22
CA LEU A 29 3.31 -18.25 -8.29
C LEU A 29 2.58 -17.23 -7.40
N GLN A 30 3.28 -16.20 -6.93
CA GLN A 30 2.68 -15.09 -6.18
C GLN A 30 1.59 -14.38 -7.00
N ASN A 31 1.87 -14.09 -8.28
CA ASN A 31 0.88 -13.47 -9.16
C ASN A 31 -0.34 -14.37 -9.41
N LEU A 32 -0.13 -15.67 -9.58
CA LEU A 32 -1.23 -16.63 -9.75
C LEU A 32 -2.09 -16.74 -8.49
N LEU A 33 -1.45 -16.77 -7.31
CA LEU A 33 -2.15 -16.78 -6.03
C LEU A 33 -2.97 -15.49 -5.86
N LEU A 34 -2.38 -14.33 -6.10
CA LEU A 34 -3.07 -13.05 -5.99
C LEU A 34 -4.32 -13.02 -6.89
N LYS A 35 -4.19 -13.41 -8.17
CA LYS A 35 -5.32 -13.51 -9.09
C LYS A 35 -6.38 -14.52 -8.65
N SER A 36 -6.00 -15.59 -7.98
CA SER A 36 -6.95 -16.58 -7.45
C SER A 36 -7.69 -16.10 -6.21
N LEU A 37 -7.11 -15.17 -5.44
CA LEU A 37 -7.70 -14.61 -4.23
C LEU A 37 -8.61 -13.41 -4.54
N LEU A 38 -8.38 -12.72 -5.66
CA LEU A 38 -9.24 -11.63 -6.09
C LEU A 38 -10.57 -12.18 -6.62
N PRO A 39 -11.72 -11.63 -6.17
CA PRO A 39 -13.01 -11.96 -6.74
C PRO A 39 -13.06 -11.58 -8.22
N LYS A 40 -13.84 -12.33 -9.00
CA LYS A 40 -13.79 -12.33 -10.48
C LYS A 40 -14.16 -11.02 -11.18
N ASP A 41 -14.75 -10.05 -10.50
CA ASP A 41 -15.22 -8.82 -11.14
C ASP A 41 -15.13 -7.59 -10.21
N ASP A 42 -14.56 -6.53 -10.78
CA ASP A 42 -15.02 -5.13 -10.66
C ASP A 42 -14.78 -4.34 -9.38
N ALA A 43 -13.78 -4.64 -8.55
CA ALA A 43 -13.37 -3.67 -7.53
C ALA A 43 -12.31 -2.68 -8.06
N ASP A 44 -11.35 -3.14 -8.87
CA ASP A 44 -10.11 -2.38 -9.10
C ASP A 44 -10.24 -1.12 -9.96
N GLU A 45 -11.37 -0.91 -10.65
CA GLU A 45 -11.59 0.28 -11.51
C GLU A 45 -12.48 1.37 -10.88
N ARG A 46 -12.96 1.18 -9.64
CA ARG A 46 -13.83 2.19 -9.01
C ARG A 46 -13.04 3.16 -8.16
N ASP A 47 -13.38 4.44 -8.27
CA ASP A 47 -12.96 5.45 -7.31
C ASP A 47 -13.42 5.05 -5.90
N TYR A 48 -12.53 5.25 -4.93
CA TYR A 48 -12.84 4.99 -3.53
C TYR A 48 -12.89 6.29 -2.75
N ILE A 49 -13.95 6.46 -1.97
CA ILE A 49 -14.06 7.53 -0.99
C ILE A 49 -13.60 6.97 0.35
N LEU A 50 -12.60 7.62 0.96
CA LEU A 50 -12.20 7.34 2.33
C LEU A 50 -12.74 8.43 3.26
N GLU A 51 -13.43 8.00 4.31
CA GLU A 51 -13.86 8.85 5.41
C GLU A 51 -13.00 8.54 6.64
N VAL A 52 -12.29 9.56 7.13
CA VAL A 52 -11.45 9.46 8.32
C VAL A 52 -12.09 10.33 9.40
N GLY A 53 -12.82 9.67 10.30
CA GLY A 53 -13.37 10.32 11.49
C GLY A 53 -12.56 9.99 12.73
N ALA A 54 -12.47 10.95 13.66
CA ALA A 54 -11.81 10.67 14.92
C ALA A 54 -12.77 9.96 15.88
N GLY A 55 -12.38 8.75 16.30
CA GLY A 55 -13.11 7.97 17.29
C GLY A 55 -12.96 8.52 18.70
N THR A 56 -13.07 7.65 19.70
CA THR A 56 -12.82 8.01 21.10
C THR A 56 -11.37 8.44 21.32
N GLY A 57 -11.14 9.59 21.95
CA GLY A 57 -9.79 10.08 22.26
C GLY A 57 -9.66 11.61 22.26
N GLY A 58 -10.72 12.35 21.89
CA GLY A 58 -10.70 13.81 21.93
C GLY A 58 -9.66 14.38 20.97
N GLU A 59 -8.81 15.29 21.45
CA GLU A 59 -7.80 15.99 20.65
C GLU A 59 -6.78 15.05 19.99
N GLU A 60 -6.34 13.99 20.68
CA GLU A 60 -5.36 13.03 20.16
C GLU A 60 -5.92 12.24 18.97
N ALA A 61 -7.20 11.87 19.03
CA ALA A 61 -7.86 11.18 17.93
C ALA A 61 -7.96 12.11 16.70
N SER A 62 -8.26 13.39 16.91
CA SER A 62 -8.32 14.39 15.82
C SER A 62 -6.97 14.60 15.15
N LEU A 63 -5.89 14.67 15.94
CA LEU A 63 -4.53 14.76 15.41
C LEU A 63 -4.17 13.51 14.59
N PHE A 64 -4.54 12.33 15.09
CA PHE A 64 -4.31 11.09 14.36
C PHE A 64 -5.10 11.00 13.05
N ALA A 65 -6.36 11.46 13.03
CA ALA A 65 -7.16 11.55 11.81
C ALA A 65 -6.48 12.45 10.76
N MET A 66 -5.92 13.58 11.19
CA MET A 66 -5.14 14.48 10.33
C MET A 66 -3.84 13.82 9.82
N ASP A 67 -3.17 13.02 10.65
CA ASP A 67 -1.98 12.29 10.21
C ASP A 67 -2.31 11.22 9.15
N ILE A 68 -3.43 10.50 9.30
CA ILE A 68 -3.90 9.55 8.28
C ILE A 68 -4.24 10.26 6.97
N PHE A 69 -4.90 11.42 7.04
CA PHE A 69 -5.20 12.23 5.87
C PHE A 69 -3.92 12.61 5.10
N LYS A 70 -2.93 13.19 5.79
CA LYS A 70 -1.64 13.57 5.20
C LYS A 70 -0.84 12.37 4.67
N MET A 71 -0.89 11.25 5.39
CA MET A 71 -0.23 10.01 4.97
C MET A 71 -0.84 9.52 3.65
N ARG A 72 -2.17 9.52 3.52
CA ARG A 72 -2.87 9.05 2.31
C ARG A 72 -2.67 9.99 1.13
N GLU A 73 -2.66 11.30 1.36
CA GLU A 73 -2.31 12.29 0.33
C GLU A 73 -0.91 11.98 -0.26
N ARG A 74 0.10 11.82 0.59
CA ARG A 74 1.48 11.48 0.15
C ARG A 74 1.59 10.12 -0.52
N PHE A 75 0.86 9.12 -0.04
CA PHE A 75 0.85 7.79 -0.66
C PHE A 75 0.25 7.84 -2.06
N SER A 76 -0.82 8.62 -2.26
CA SER A 76 -1.50 8.75 -3.55
C SER A 76 -0.58 9.39 -4.58
N GLN A 77 0.14 10.45 -4.19
CA GLN A 77 1.16 11.09 -5.03
C GLN A 77 2.28 10.13 -5.48
N LYS A 78 2.66 9.15 -4.63
CA LYS A 78 3.69 8.15 -4.98
C LYS A 78 3.22 7.08 -5.95
N ASN A 79 1.92 6.84 -6.04
CA ASN A 79 1.32 5.83 -6.91
C ASN A 79 0.64 6.46 -8.14
N ASP A 80 0.90 7.75 -8.42
CA ASP A 80 0.24 8.53 -9.48
C ASP A 80 -1.30 8.52 -9.37
N TRP A 81 -1.82 8.42 -8.14
CA TRP A 81 -3.26 8.48 -7.86
C TRP A 81 -3.71 9.91 -7.59
N LYS A 82 -4.87 10.26 -8.12
CA LYS A 82 -5.51 11.55 -7.84
C LYS A 82 -6.07 11.53 -6.42
N PHE A 83 -5.74 12.57 -5.64
CA PHE A 83 -6.28 12.79 -4.30
C PHE A 83 -7.10 14.07 -4.31
N GLU A 84 -8.39 13.98 -4.01
CA GLU A 84 -9.26 15.16 -3.87
C GLU A 84 -9.96 15.17 -2.52
N ALA A 85 -9.79 16.25 -1.76
CA ALA A 85 -10.59 16.49 -0.56
C ALA A 85 -12.04 16.76 -1.00
N VAL A 86 -12.96 15.95 -0.50
CA VAL A 86 -14.39 16.03 -0.81
C VAL A 86 -15.10 16.93 0.20
N ASP A 87 -14.86 16.69 1.49
CA ASP A 87 -15.46 17.49 2.56
C ASP A 87 -14.66 17.41 3.88
N ILE A 88 -14.85 18.40 4.75
CA ILE A 88 -14.37 18.41 6.13
C ILE A 88 -15.55 18.75 7.03
N MET A 89 -16.07 17.75 7.73
CA MET A 89 -17.18 17.92 8.66
C MET A 89 -16.69 18.04 10.09
N GLU A 90 -17.32 18.88 10.90
CA GLU A 90 -17.07 18.90 12.36
C GLU A 90 -18.10 18.03 13.07
N SER A 91 -17.64 17.15 13.96
CA SER A 91 -18.49 16.35 14.85
C SER A 91 -18.20 16.69 16.32
N ASP A 92 -19.25 16.71 17.14
CA ASP A 92 -19.12 16.96 18.57
C ASP A 92 -18.99 15.64 19.32
N LEU A 93 -17.79 15.35 19.83
CA LEU A 93 -17.53 14.20 20.69
C LEU A 93 -17.14 14.68 22.09
N LYS A 94 -18.01 14.43 23.07
CA LYS A 94 -17.81 14.84 24.48
C LYS A 94 -17.50 16.35 24.65
N GLY A 95 -18.08 17.21 23.81
CA GLY A 95 -17.89 18.67 23.87
C GLY A 95 -16.66 19.19 23.13
N TYR A 96 -15.93 18.33 22.41
CA TYR A 96 -14.85 18.72 21.50
C TYR A 96 -15.31 18.62 20.06
N LYS A 97 -15.02 19.67 19.28
CA LYS A 97 -15.17 19.66 17.83
C LYS A 97 -14.06 18.84 17.19
N ILE A 98 -14.44 17.84 16.41
CA ILE A 98 -13.54 16.90 15.77
C ILE A 98 -13.75 16.95 14.24
N PRO A 99 -12.70 17.22 13.44
CA PRO A 99 -12.81 17.18 12.00
C PRO A 99 -12.85 15.73 11.49
N ASN A 100 -13.83 15.42 10.65
CA ASN A 100 -13.91 14.23 9.83
C ASN A 100 -13.51 14.62 8.40
N PHE A 101 -12.55 13.91 7.82
CA PHE A 101 -12.05 14.18 6.49
C PHE A 101 -12.62 13.17 5.51
N GLN A 102 -13.25 13.65 4.44
CA GLN A 102 -13.67 12.82 3.33
C GLN A 102 -12.81 13.16 2.11
N PHE A 103 -12.24 12.15 1.46
CA PHE A 103 -11.46 12.34 0.24
C PHE A 103 -11.66 11.18 -0.74
N SER A 104 -11.52 11.48 -2.03
CA SER A 104 -11.56 10.48 -3.09
C SER A 104 -10.14 10.14 -3.57
N LEU A 105 -9.98 8.86 -3.93
CA LEU A 105 -8.78 8.32 -4.56
C LEU A 105 -9.17 7.69 -5.90
N THR A 106 -8.56 8.19 -6.97
CA THR A 106 -8.70 7.64 -8.31
C THR A 106 -7.35 7.10 -8.76
N GLY A 107 -7.29 5.80 -9.03
CA GLY A 107 -6.15 5.19 -9.71
C GLY A 107 -6.18 5.55 -11.20
N SER A 108 -5.04 5.92 -11.76
CA SER A 108 -4.88 6.09 -13.22
C SER A 108 -4.60 4.76 -13.91
#